data_AF-A0A0F4XQY7-F1
#
_entry.id   AF-A0A0F4XQY7-F1
#
_cell.length_a   1.000
_cell.length_b   1.000
_cell.length_c   1.000
_cell.angle_alpha   90.00
_cell.angle_beta   90.00
_cell.angle_gamma   90.00
#
_symmetry.space_group_name_H-M   'P 1'
#
loop_
_entity.id
_entity.type
_entity.pdbx_description
1 polymer ?
#
loop_
_entity_poly.entity_id
_entity_poly.type
_entity_poly.pdbx_seq_one_letter_code
_entity_poly.pdbx_strand_id
1 'polypeptide(L)'
;MANQSLDLLIELTSKARDVAARALAQSRNAEQQVINQLRTLDEYQQEYRQNLQRELLKEGMSPSALTNYRGFLHSLEDAVERAQKSLERHRKQVAQHQVTWLAQWQKVSAIEALLSRRAQQERLSAGRAEQRQTDEMASQLRRRRDSFSTSIDSGF
;
A
#
# COMPACT_ATOMS: atom_id res chain seq x y z
N MET A 1 -4.71 16.16 -26.21
CA MET A 1 -5.99 15.72 -25.60
C MET A 1 -5.91 14.33 -24.98
N ALA A 2 -5.53 13.26 -25.71
CA ALA A 2 -5.53 11.89 -25.17
C ALA A 2 -4.50 11.60 -24.04
N ASN A 3 -3.34 12.27 -24.03
CA ASN A 3 -2.34 12.10 -22.94
C ASN A 3 -2.83 12.72 -21.63
N GLN A 4 -3.39 13.94 -21.67
CA GLN A 4 -3.89 14.64 -20.49
C GLN A 4 -5.04 13.89 -19.78
N SER A 5 -5.91 13.20 -20.53
CA SER A 5 -6.98 12.38 -19.95
C SER A 5 -6.45 11.12 -19.25
N LEU A 6 -5.32 10.57 -19.71
CA LEU A 6 -4.69 9.39 -19.12
C LEU A 6 -3.87 9.76 -17.87
N ASP A 7 -3.15 10.88 -17.90
CA ASP A 7 -2.41 11.39 -16.74
C ASP A 7 -3.36 11.69 -15.57
N LEU A 8 -4.51 12.31 -15.84
CA LEU A 8 -5.56 12.54 -14.84
C LEU A 8 -6.10 11.22 -14.26
N LEU A 9 -6.23 10.18 -15.09
CA LEU A 9 -6.72 8.87 -14.66
C LEU A 9 -5.72 8.15 -13.75
N ILE A 10 -4.40 8.32 -13.97
CA ILE A 10 -3.36 7.85 -13.03
C ILE A 10 -3.47 8.59 -11.71
N GLU A 11 -3.60 9.91 -11.75
CA GLU A 11 -3.65 10.72 -10.54
C GLU A 11 -4.83 10.29 -9.65
N LEU A 12 -6.01 10.13 -10.26
CA LEU A 12 -7.22 9.67 -9.57
C LEU A 12 -7.06 8.25 -9.01
N THR A 13 -6.50 7.32 -9.79
CA THR A 13 -6.33 5.92 -9.35
C THR A 13 -5.22 5.77 -8.30
N SER A 14 -4.14 6.54 -8.41
CA SER A 14 -3.07 6.62 -7.41
C SER A 14 -3.60 7.18 -6.09
N LYS A 15 -4.40 8.25 -6.15
CA LYS A 15 -5.08 8.79 -4.97
C LYS A 15 -6.01 7.76 -4.33
N ALA A 16 -6.75 7.00 -5.12
CA ALA A 16 -7.61 5.93 -4.61
C ALA A 16 -6.80 4.81 -3.92
N ARG A 17 -5.66 4.41 -4.51
CA ARG A 17 -4.72 3.46 -3.88
C ARG A 17 -4.19 3.99 -2.54
N ASP A 18 -3.79 5.25 -2.49
CA ASP A 18 -3.22 5.86 -1.28
C ASP A 18 -4.26 6.04 -0.17
N VAL A 19 -5.52 6.31 -0.52
CA VAL A 19 -6.65 6.28 0.42
C VAL A 19 -6.86 4.87 0.96
N ALA A 20 -6.88 3.84 0.09
CA ALA A 20 -7.01 2.45 0.53
C ALA A 20 -5.84 1.99 1.41
N ALA A 21 -4.62 2.42 1.11
CA ALA A 21 -3.43 2.12 1.90
C ALA A 21 -3.52 2.74 3.30
N ARG A 22 -3.97 4.00 3.41
CA ARG A 22 -4.21 4.67 4.70
C ARG A 22 -5.29 3.98 5.52
N ALA A 23 -6.40 3.59 4.89
CA ALA A 23 -7.47 2.85 5.56
C ALA A 23 -6.98 1.49 6.10
N LEU A 24 -6.18 0.76 5.32
CA LEU A 24 -5.56 -0.50 5.75
C LEU A 24 -4.63 -0.28 6.95
N ALA A 25 -3.75 0.72 6.89
CA ALA A 25 -2.84 1.07 7.98
C ALA A 25 -3.60 1.42 9.27
N GLN A 26 -4.64 2.26 9.17
CA GLN A 26 -5.49 2.61 10.31
C GLN A 26 -6.16 1.37 10.92
N SER A 27 -6.71 0.47 10.09
CA SER A 27 -7.33 -0.76 10.61
C SER A 27 -6.33 -1.71 11.28
N ARG A 28 -5.10 -1.82 10.77
CA ARG A 28 -4.04 -2.61 11.40
C ARG A 28 -3.61 -2.03 12.74
N ASN A 29 -3.50 -0.70 12.82
CA ASN A 29 -3.20 -0.03 14.07
C ASN A 29 -4.30 -0.26 15.11
N ALA A 30 -5.57 -0.20 14.70
CA ALA A 30 -6.70 -0.50 15.58
C ALA A 30 -6.71 -1.97 16.05
N GLU A 31 -6.42 -2.92 15.16
CA GLU A 31 -6.24 -4.34 15.54
C GLU A 31 -5.12 -4.49 16.59
N GLN A 32 -3.96 -3.87 16.35
CA GLN A 32 -2.82 -3.94 17.24
C GLN A 32 -3.10 -3.33 18.62
N GLN A 33 -3.88 -2.24 18.68
CA GLN A 33 -4.32 -1.65 19.94
C GLN A 33 -5.14 -2.65 20.78
N VAL A 34 -6.05 -3.38 20.16
CA VAL A 34 -6.85 -4.40 20.86
C VAL A 34 -6.00 -5.59 21.29
N ILE A 35 -5.04 -6.03 20.46
CA ILE A 35 -4.07 -7.07 20.83
C ILE A 35 -3.28 -6.64 22.06
N ASN A 36 -2.78 -5.40 22.09
CA ASN A 36 -2.06 -4.86 23.23
C ASN A 36 -2.95 -4.80 24.48
N GLN A 37 -4.22 -4.39 24.34
CA GLN A 37 -5.18 -4.38 25.44
C GLN A 37 -5.39 -5.79 26.01
N LEU A 38 -5.53 -6.81 25.15
CA LEU A 38 -5.64 -8.21 25.60
C LEU A 38 -4.39 -8.68 26.35
N ARG A 39 -3.20 -8.33 25.86
CA ARG A 39 -1.96 -8.64 26.57
C ARG A 39 -1.91 -7.99 27.95
N THR A 40 -2.26 -6.71 28.04
CA THR A 40 -2.32 -6.00 29.32
C THR A 40 -3.34 -6.64 30.28
N LEU A 41 -4.50 -7.07 29.79
CA LEU A 41 -5.48 -7.79 30.62
C LEU A 41 -4.93 -9.13 31.15
N ASP A 42 -4.16 -9.85 30.35
CA ASP A 42 -3.50 -11.10 30.77
C ASP A 42 -2.41 -10.84 31.82
N GLU A 43 -1.55 -9.84 31.61
CA GLU A 43 -0.55 -9.39 32.58
C GLU A 43 -1.22 -9.02 33.92
N TYR A 44 -2.28 -8.21 33.88
CA TYR A 44 -3.05 -7.86 35.08
C TYR A 44 -3.65 -9.09 35.77
N GLN A 45 -4.15 -10.08 35.02
CA GLN A 45 -4.71 -11.30 35.60
C GLN A 45 -3.63 -12.09 36.37
N GLN A 46 -2.43 -12.19 35.80
CA GLN A 46 -1.31 -12.89 36.41
C GLN A 46 -0.83 -12.20 37.67
N GLU A 47 -0.61 -10.88 37.63
CA GLU A 47 -0.22 -10.08 38.79
C GLU A 47 -1.25 -10.18 39.92
N TYR A 48 -2.53 -10.09 39.57
CA TYR A 48 -3.62 -10.14 40.54
C TYR A 48 -3.71 -11.53 41.22
N ARG A 49 -3.53 -12.63 40.47
CA ARG A 49 -3.45 -13.98 41.04
C ARG A 49 -2.26 -14.16 41.99
N GLN A 50 -1.10 -13.60 41.65
CA GLN A 50 0.09 -13.66 42.52
C GLN A 50 -0.09 -12.87 43.82
N ASN A 51 -0.72 -11.69 43.75
CA ASN A 51 -1.05 -10.91 44.93
C ASN A 51 -2.00 -11.69 45.86
N LEU A 52 -3.04 -12.31 45.30
CA LEU A 52 -3.99 -13.13 46.05
C LEU A 52 -3.31 -14.31 46.77
N GLN A 53 -2.44 -15.03 46.06
CA GLN A 53 -1.70 -16.15 46.63
C GLN A 53 -0.85 -15.71 47.83
N ARG A 54 -0.21 -14.53 47.73
CA ARG A 54 0.57 -13.95 48.83
C ARG A 54 -0.30 -13.60 50.04
N GLU A 55 -1.49 -13.06 49.84
CA GLU A 55 -2.42 -12.73 50.94
C GLU A 55 -2.96 -13.99 51.63
N LEU A 56 -3.31 -15.01 50.86
CA LEU A 56 -3.76 -16.31 51.39
C LEU A 56 -2.71 -16.99 52.25
N LEU A 57 -1.43 -16.87 51.90
CA LEU A 57 -0.31 -17.48 52.63
C LEU A 57 0.07 -16.77 53.94
N LYS A 58 -0.30 -15.50 54.13
CA LYS A 58 0.16 -14.70 55.28
C LYS A 58 -0.79 -14.71 56.48
N GLU A 59 -2.07 -14.43 56.29
CA GLU A 59 -3.00 -14.22 57.43
C GLU A 59 -4.38 -14.87 57.26
N GLY A 60 -4.62 -15.58 56.14
CA GLY A 60 -5.95 -16.05 55.78
C GLY A 60 -6.85 -14.92 55.28
N MET A 61 -7.71 -15.22 54.32
CA MET A 61 -8.48 -14.19 53.61
C MET A 61 -9.82 -13.90 54.30
N SER A 62 -10.17 -12.63 54.45
CA SER A 62 -11.50 -12.25 54.94
C SER A 62 -12.61 -12.61 53.93
N PRO A 63 -13.84 -12.90 54.38
CA PRO A 63 -14.98 -13.16 53.48
C PRO A 63 -15.28 -12.01 52.50
N SER A 64 -15.01 -10.76 52.90
CA SER A 64 -15.17 -9.58 52.04
C SER A 64 -14.12 -9.53 50.94
N ALA A 65 -12.85 -9.86 51.25
CA ALA A 65 -11.79 -9.96 50.25
C ALA A 65 -12.07 -11.05 49.20
N LEU A 66 -12.58 -12.21 49.62
CA LEU A 66 -13.01 -13.28 48.72
C LEU A 66 -14.16 -12.86 47.78
N THR A 67 -15.10 -12.05 48.29
CA THR A 67 -16.24 -11.55 47.50
C THR A 67 -15.78 -10.53 46.46
N ASN A 68 -14.93 -9.58 46.88
CA ASN A 68 -14.34 -8.59 45.98
C ASN A 68 -13.50 -9.25 44.87
N TYR A 69 -12.75 -10.30 45.23
CA TYR A 69 -11.97 -11.09 44.28
C TYR A 69 -12.83 -11.70 43.17
N ARG A 70 -13.93 -12.36 43.54
CA ARG A 70 -14.86 -12.97 42.56
C ARG A 70 -15.51 -11.91 41.66
N GLY A 71 -15.89 -10.77 42.22
CA GLY A 71 -16.46 -9.66 41.45
C GLY A 71 -15.47 -9.09 40.43
N PHE A 72 -14.22 -8.88 40.84
CA PHE A 72 -13.18 -8.40 39.93
C PHE A 72 -12.87 -9.42 38.82
N LEU A 73 -12.72 -10.71 39.16
CA LEU A 73 -12.50 -11.76 38.16
C LEU A 73 -13.60 -11.76 37.10
N HIS A 74 -14.87 -11.69 37.52
CA HIS A 74 -15.98 -11.63 36.58
C HIS A 74 -15.90 -10.40 35.66
N SER A 75 -15.59 -9.23 36.22
CA SER A 75 -15.41 -8.02 35.41
C SER A 75 -14.24 -8.10 34.41
N LEU A 76 -13.19 -8.85 34.76
CA LEU A 76 -12.02 -9.07 33.93
C LEU A 76 -12.32 -10.06 32.80
N GLU A 77 -13.02 -11.15 33.10
CA GLU A 77 -13.51 -12.12 32.10
C GLU A 77 -14.40 -11.43 31.07
N ASP A 78 -15.35 -10.61 31.52
CA ASP A 78 -16.21 -9.80 30.67
C ASP A 78 -15.40 -8.83 29.79
N ALA A 79 -14.35 -8.21 30.34
CA ALA A 79 -13.48 -7.31 29.60
C ALA A 79 -12.67 -8.05 28.52
N VAL A 80 -12.14 -9.23 28.84
CA VAL A 80 -11.43 -10.09 27.90
C VAL A 80 -12.37 -10.53 26.78
N GLU A 81 -13.58 -10.99 27.09
CA GLU A 81 -14.56 -11.40 26.09
C GLU A 81 -14.92 -10.24 25.15
N ARG A 82 -15.15 -9.04 25.69
CA ARG A 82 -15.39 -7.83 24.88
C ARG A 82 -14.21 -7.50 23.97
N ALA A 83 -12.99 -7.58 24.48
CA ALA A 83 -11.78 -7.30 23.72
C ALA A 83 -11.54 -8.35 22.62
N GLN A 84 -11.78 -9.64 22.89
CA GLN A 84 -11.71 -10.71 21.90
C GLN A 84 -12.73 -10.51 20.77
N LYS A 85 -13.99 -10.23 21.10
CA LYS A 85 -15.02 -9.89 20.09
C LYS A 85 -14.62 -8.66 19.28
N SER A 86 -14.01 -7.66 19.91
CA SER A 86 -13.51 -6.49 19.20
C SER A 86 -12.35 -6.83 18.25
N LEU A 87 -11.43 -7.69 18.69
CA LEU A 87 -10.31 -8.15 17.88
C LEU A 87 -10.79 -8.86 16.61
N GLU A 88 -11.79 -9.74 16.72
CA GLU A 88 -12.40 -10.40 15.57
C GLU A 88 -13.01 -9.41 14.57
N ARG A 89 -13.68 -8.36 15.07
CA ARG A 89 -14.22 -7.29 14.21
C ARG A 89 -13.10 -6.55 13.48
N HIS A 90 -12.04 -6.17 14.17
CA HIS A 90 -10.90 -5.48 13.56
C HIS A 90 -10.16 -6.36 12.55
N ARG A 91 -10.01 -7.66 12.83
CA ARG A 91 -9.45 -8.62 11.87
C ARG A 91 -10.26 -8.70 10.58
N LYS A 92 -11.59 -8.78 10.69
CA LYS A 92 -12.48 -8.74 9.52
C LYS A 92 -12.33 -7.42 8.75
N GLN A 93 -12.21 -6.30 9.44
CA GLN A 93 -12.01 -4.99 8.83
C GLN A 93 -10.66 -4.89 8.11
N VAL A 94 -9.57 -5.37 8.71
CA VAL A 94 -8.24 -5.44 8.09
C VAL A 94 -8.29 -6.29 6.83
N ALA A 95 -8.90 -7.48 6.89
CA ALA A 95 -9.06 -8.35 5.71
C ALA A 95 -9.82 -7.64 4.58
N GLN A 96 -10.92 -6.95 4.90
CA GLN A 96 -11.69 -6.19 3.92
C GLN A 96 -10.87 -5.05 3.29
N HIS A 97 -10.15 -4.27 4.10
CA HIS A 97 -9.30 -3.19 3.60
C HIS A 97 -8.13 -3.72 2.76
N GLN A 98 -7.59 -4.89 3.11
CA GLN A 98 -6.52 -5.53 2.35
C GLN A 98 -6.98 -5.94 0.94
N VAL A 99 -8.19 -6.50 0.82
CA VAL A 99 -8.80 -6.81 -0.48
C VAL A 99 -8.99 -5.53 -1.30
N THR A 100 -9.55 -4.48 -0.70
CA THR A 100 -9.74 -3.19 -1.37
C THR A 100 -8.41 -2.59 -1.84
N TRP A 101 -7.39 -2.58 -0.97
CA TRP A 101 -6.07 -2.06 -1.31
C TRP A 101 -5.43 -2.83 -2.46
N LEU A 102 -5.50 -4.16 -2.44
CA LEU A 102 -4.97 -5.01 -3.51
C LEU A 102 -5.66 -4.71 -4.84
N ALA A 103 -6.99 -4.56 -4.84
CA ALA A 103 -7.75 -4.23 -6.04
C ALA A 103 -7.36 -2.86 -6.62
N GLN A 104 -7.14 -1.84 -5.77
CA GLN A 104 -6.68 -0.53 -6.24
C GLN A 104 -5.23 -0.57 -6.74
N TRP A 105 -4.36 -1.31 -6.05
CA TRP A 105 -2.98 -1.51 -6.49
C TRP A 105 -2.91 -2.15 -7.87
N GLN A 106 -3.67 -3.24 -8.11
CA GLN A 106 -3.73 -3.91 -9.41
C GLN A 106 -4.20 -2.97 -10.52
N LYS A 107 -5.22 -2.14 -10.26
CA LYS A 107 -5.71 -1.15 -11.24
C LYS A 107 -4.62 -0.14 -11.61
N VAL A 108 -3.96 0.45 -10.62
CA VAL A 108 -2.87 1.42 -10.85
C VAL A 108 -1.73 0.77 -11.64
N SER A 109 -1.28 -0.41 -11.23
CA SER A 109 -0.20 -1.11 -11.93
C SER A 109 -0.53 -1.48 -13.37
N ALA A 110 -1.79 -1.84 -13.66
CA ALA A 110 -2.23 -2.09 -15.03
C ALA A 110 -2.16 -0.82 -15.89
N ILE A 111 -2.57 0.33 -15.35
CA ILE A 111 -2.51 1.63 -16.05
C ILE A 111 -1.05 2.06 -16.26
N GLU A 112 -0.20 1.96 -15.24
CA GLU A 112 1.24 2.25 -15.32
C GLU A 112 1.92 1.39 -16.40
N ALA A 113 1.58 0.09 -16.48
CA ALA A 113 2.13 -0.80 -17.50
C ALA A 113 1.70 -0.41 -18.93
N LEU A 114 0.43 -0.04 -19.13
CA LEU A 114 -0.08 0.41 -20.43
C LEU A 114 0.64 1.69 -20.90
N LEU A 115 0.90 2.61 -19.98
CA LEU A 115 1.58 3.87 -20.29
C LEU A 115 3.06 3.68 -20.60
N SER A 116 3.74 2.85 -19.83
CA SER A 116 5.13 2.48 -20.10
C SER A 116 5.28 1.92 -21.51
N ARG A 117 4.36 1.02 -21.92
CA ARG A 117 4.33 0.47 -23.28
C ARG A 117 4.08 1.53 -24.34
N ARG A 118 3.15 2.45 -24.10
CA ARG A 118 2.85 3.55 -25.03
C ARG A 118 4.04 4.50 -25.20
N ALA A 119 4.67 4.90 -24.10
CA ALA A 119 5.86 5.74 -24.12
C ALA A 119 7.01 5.07 -24.89
N GLN A 120 7.17 3.76 -24.77
CA GLN A 120 8.14 3.00 -25.55
C GLN A 120 7.81 3.02 -27.05
N GLN A 121 6.54 2.82 -27.43
CA GLN A 121 6.11 2.90 -28.83
C GLN A 121 6.31 4.29 -29.43
N GLU A 122 5.99 5.34 -28.67
CA GLU A 122 6.18 6.73 -29.10
C GLU A 122 7.67 7.02 -29.34
N ARG A 123 8.56 6.63 -28.42
CA ARG A 123 10.03 6.74 -28.60
C ARG A 123 10.53 6.00 -29.83
N LEU A 124 10.05 4.79 -30.08
CA LEU A 124 10.42 4.02 -31.28
C LEU A 124 9.94 4.70 -32.56
N SER A 125 8.74 5.28 -32.56
CA SER A 125 8.20 6.00 -33.71
C SER A 125 8.97 7.30 -33.99
N ALA A 126 9.33 8.05 -32.94
CA ALA A 126 10.12 9.28 -33.04
C ALA A 126 11.52 8.98 -33.59
N GLY A 127 12.21 7.96 -33.05
CA GLY A 127 13.54 7.56 -33.54
C GLY A 127 13.52 7.13 -35.01
N ARG A 128 12.47 6.43 -35.46
CA ARG A 128 12.30 6.09 -36.88
C ARG A 128 12.09 7.33 -37.75
N ALA A 129 11.36 8.33 -37.26
CA ALA A 129 11.14 9.58 -37.99
C ALA A 129 12.43 10.41 -38.10
N GLU A 130 13.17 10.54 -36.99
CA GLU A 130 14.46 11.23 -36.95
C GLU A 130 15.49 10.55 -37.87
N GLN A 131 15.54 9.21 -37.87
CA GLN A 131 16.42 8.46 -38.76
C GLN A 131 16.10 8.73 -40.23
N ARG A 132 14.80 8.66 -40.61
CA ARG A 132 14.38 8.97 -41.99
C ARG A 132 14.77 10.40 -42.41
N GLN A 133 14.53 11.37 -41.54
CA GLN A 133 14.87 12.77 -41.82
C GLN A 133 16.38 12.95 -42.02
N THR A 134 17.19 12.26 -41.20
CA THR A 134 18.65 12.27 -41.30
C THR A 134 19.12 11.63 -42.62
N ASP A 135 18.56 10.48 -42.99
CA ASP A 135 18.88 9.77 -44.22
C ASP A 135 18.51 10.61 -45.46
N GLU A 136 17.36 11.29 -45.43
CA GLU A 136 16.93 12.22 -46.48
C GLU A 136 17.92 13.37 -46.66
N MET A 137 18.32 14.04 -45.57
CA MET A 137 19.32 15.12 -45.61
C MET A 137 20.67 14.61 -46.14
N ALA A 138 21.14 13.45 -45.68
CA ALA A 138 22.38 12.84 -46.16
C ALA A 138 22.31 12.48 -47.66
N SER A 139 21.16 12.00 -48.14
CA SER A 139 20.92 11.72 -49.55
C SER A 139 20.92 12.99 -50.42
N GLN A 140 20.36 14.09 -49.89
CA GLN A 140 20.34 15.38 -50.59
C GLN A 140 21.74 15.99 -50.66
N LEU A 141 22.53 15.91 -49.58
CA LEU A 141 23.91 16.37 -49.56
C LEU A 141 24.78 15.61 -50.57
N ARG A 142 24.63 14.27 -50.63
CA ARG A 142 25.32 13.43 -51.62
C ARG A 142 24.93 13.82 -53.05
N ARG A 143 23.64 13.91 -53.35
CA ARG A 143 23.16 14.34 -54.69
C ARG A 143 23.72 15.70 -55.11
N ARG A 144 23.79 16.67 -54.20
CA ARG A 144 24.40 17.98 -54.48
C ARG A 144 25.90 17.88 -54.77
N ARG A 145 26.62 17.01 -54.06
CA ARG A 145 28.06 16.81 -54.26
C ARG A 145 28.36 16.13 -55.59
N ASP A 146 27.56 15.13 -55.95
CA ASP A 146 27.66 14.44 -57.24
C ASP A 146 27.34 15.39 -58.41
N SER A 147 26.29 16.22 -58.29
CA SER A 147 25.99 17.22 -59.31
C SER A 147 27.11 18.26 -59.50
N PHE A 148 27.78 18.66 -58.42
CA PHE A 148 28.93 19.58 -58.50
C PHE A 148 30.16 18.93 -59.17
N SER A 149 30.36 17.63 -58.97
CA SER A 149 31.43 16.87 -59.63
C SER A 149 31.21 16.76 -61.14
N THR A 150 29.96 16.52 -61.59
CA THR A 150 29.64 16.39 -63.02
C THR A 150 29.77 17.72 -63.79
N SER A 151 29.56 18.86 -63.12
CA SER A 151 29.69 20.18 -63.75
C SER A 151 31.15 20.65 -63.94
N ILE A 152 32.12 20.07 -63.22
CA ILE A 152 33.56 20.41 -63.36
C ILE A 152 34.21 19.63 -64.52
N ASP A 153 33.69 18.45 -64.85
CA ASP A 153 34.24 17.56 -65.89
C ASP A 153 33.68 17.85 -67.31
N SER A 154 32.74 18.79 -67.42
CA SER A 154 32.09 19.19 -68.69
C SER A 154 32.60 20.51 -69.27
N GLY A 155 33.73 21.02 -68.76
CA GLY A 155 34.41 22.22 -69.25
C GLY A 155 35.81 21.90 -69.81
N PHE A 156 35.87 21.34 -71.02
CA PHE A 156 37.00 21.39 -71.94
C PHE A 156 36.49 21.51 -73.37
#